data_AF-A0A956QFE8-F1
#
_entry.id   AF-A0A956QFE8-F1
#
_cell.length_a   1.000
_cell.length_b   1.000
_cell.length_c   1.000
_cell.angle_alpha   90.00
_cell.angle_beta   90.00
_cell.angle_gamma   90.00
#
_symmetry.space_group_name_H-M   'P 1'
#
loop_
_entity.id
_entity.type
_entity.pdbx_description
1 polymer ?
#
loop_
_entity_poly.entity_id
_entity_poly.type
_entity_poly.pdbx_seq_one_letter_code
_entity_poly.pdbx_strand_id
1 'polypeptide(L)'
;SYSRKYLEEASRLSHGDPDIYALLIDQVRHEGGSLEEGEKYLRAGQKLDPTSYHLQGQYARLLQARGRNWRDAVERPEDLLYIQRYLPKLRVPKDFALECYQQTATSHPRSTYVRNALAKAAMDAKEFDLAAEAFSQLGDRVELYVWRPREFYRQRNRLIEMGYQVDTKTFAPLPSLPPECAGVDIDQDLLSIQVSELFSGEFYPELDAVAGVYRAKKTRFVNFDSKLGTLYAALESEKLSDLALWERSVLFERWRKLCPDSPTAATGSVSTAISEAWEVRGGGYADSVSKKQWEGFSERLQMADSYFQAAIRSGKPTDGFLYAHAITIGMGTSAPREVVEHWLDEARAIDPWEPAPFDAMYNYLLPRWHGSPSAVKKFLGGLKPPMFAMVACKDIEDSEMSREQAIERIAAGFVHLAKAHPSRENWSRALFFATGCANQDLARTCFANLQGNWSAEWVSCQNHYDRLKRKAYQGTE
;
A
#
# COMPACT_ATOMS: atom_id res chain seq x y z
N SER A 1 27.65 -6.92 22.87
CA SER A 1 28.41 -7.43 24.03
C SER A 1 28.34 -6.52 25.27
N TYR A 2 28.68 -5.22 25.20
CA TYR A 2 28.61 -4.33 26.38
C TYR A 2 27.18 -4.17 26.93
N SER A 3 26.17 -3.96 26.08
CA SER A 3 24.76 -3.83 26.47
C SER A 3 24.22 -5.04 27.24
N ARG A 4 24.58 -6.26 26.82
CA ARG A 4 24.10 -7.51 27.41
C ARG A 4 24.58 -7.72 28.84
N LYS A 5 25.86 -7.47 29.10
CA LYS A 5 26.45 -7.61 30.44
C LYS A 5 25.75 -6.67 31.44
N TYR A 6 25.42 -5.45 31.02
CA TYR A 6 24.66 -4.50 31.83
C TYR A 6 23.21 -4.93 32.04
N LEU A 7 22.54 -5.50 31.03
CA LEU A 7 21.18 -6.04 31.19
C LEU A 7 21.15 -7.26 32.12
N GLU A 8 22.14 -8.15 32.05
CA GLU A 8 22.25 -9.29 32.97
C GLU A 8 22.54 -8.84 34.40
N GLU A 9 23.37 -7.81 34.59
CA GLU A 9 23.61 -7.19 35.89
C GLU A 9 22.35 -6.46 36.42
N ALA A 10 21.63 -5.73 35.55
CA ALA A 10 20.37 -5.09 35.88
C ALA A 10 19.27 -6.12 36.22
N SER A 11 19.25 -7.28 35.58
CA SER A 11 18.30 -8.36 35.91
C SER A 11 18.48 -8.88 37.34
N ARG A 12 19.69 -8.80 37.90
CA ARG A 12 19.99 -9.17 39.30
C ARG A 12 19.65 -8.07 40.31
N LEU A 13 19.62 -6.81 39.88
CA LEU A 13 19.44 -5.63 40.74
C LEU A 13 17.98 -5.12 40.77
N SER A 14 17.20 -5.36 39.73
CA SER A 14 15.87 -4.78 39.48
C SER A 14 14.68 -5.45 40.20
N HIS A 15 14.93 -6.30 41.19
CA HIS A 15 13.87 -7.04 41.91
C HIS A 15 12.95 -7.91 41.02
N GLY A 16 13.39 -8.28 39.81
CA GLY A 16 12.65 -9.22 38.97
C GLY A 16 11.59 -8.58 38.08
N ASP A 17 11.92 -7.46 37.43
CA ASP A 17 11.09 -6.91 36.36
C ASP A 17 11.17 -7.82 35.10
N PRO A 18 10.05 -8.41 34.63
CA PRO A 18 10.03 -9.25 33.44
C PRO A 18 10.44 -8.51 32.14
N ASP A 19 10.34 -7.18 32.08
CA ASP A 19 10.72 -6.40 30.89
C ASP A 19 12.22 -6.42 30.63
N ILE A 20 13.04 -6.59 31.66
CA ILE A 20 14.50 -6.74 31.50
C ILE A 20 14.82 -8.07 30.80
N TYR A 21 14.05 -9.12 31.08
CA TYR A 21 14.18 -10.40 30.38
C TYR A 21 13.69 -10.30 28.93
N ALA A 22 12.67 -9.49 28.64
CA ALA A 22 12.25 -9.20 27.28
C ALA A 22 13.36 -8.50 26.47
N LEU A 23 14.06 -7.53 27.07
CA LEU A 23 15.21 -6.86 26.47
C LEU A 23 16.39 -7.82 26.25
N LEU A 24 16.62 -8.76 27.17
CA LEU A 24 17.63 -9.80 27.00
C LEU A 24 17.32 -10.73 25.81
N ILE A 25 16.06 -11.12 25.61
CA ILE A 25 15.62 -11.90 24.44
C ILE A 25 15.84 -11.10 23.14
N ASP A 26 15.52 -9.81 23.13
CA ASP A 26 15.76 -8.96 21.95
C ASP A 26 17.26 -8.82 21.63
N GLN A 27 18.10 -8.71 22.66
CA GLN A 27 19.55 -8.70 22.51
C GLN A 27 20.09 -10.01 21.92
N VAL A 28 19.58 -11.18 22.37
CA VAL A 28 19.91 -12.50 21.78
C VAL A 28 19.59 -12.52 20.29
N ARG A 29 18.42 -11.99 19.90
CA ARG A 29 18.01 -11.91 18.50
C ARG A 29 18.98 -11.07 17.67
N HIS A 30 19.34 -9.88 18.15
CA HIS A 30 20.25 -8.97 17.45
C HIS A 30 21.69 -9.47 17.35
N GLU A 31 22.18 -10.17 18.38
CA GLU A 31 23.54 -10.74 18.40
C GLU A 31 23.64 -12.06 17.63
N GLY A 32 22.53 -12.59 17.12
CA GLY A 32 22.54 -13.89 16.48
C GLY A 32 22.74 -15.05 17.47
N GLY A 33 22.31 -14.94 18.73
CA GLY A 33 22.32 -16.01 19.74
C GLY A 33 21.25 -17.09 19.58
N SER A 34 21.41 -18.24 20.26
CA SER A 34 20.59 -19.44 20.05
C SER A 34 19.16 -19.32 20.63
N LEU A 35 18.26 -20.20 20.16
CA LEU A 35 16.89 -20.31 20.71
C LEU A 35 16.91 -20.75 22.18
N GLU A 36 17.76 -21.71 22.53
CA GLU A 36 17.93 -22.19 23.90
C GLU A 36 18.28 -21.04 24.88
N GLU A 37 19.05 -20.07 24.39
CA GLU A 37 19.42 -18.90 25.18
C GLU A 37 18.25 -17.93 25.36
N GLY A 38 17.43 -17.73 24.32
CA GLY A 38 16.17 -16.99 24.43
C GLY A 38 15.15 -17.67 25.34
N GLU A 39 14.99 -19.00 25.23
CA GLU A 39 14.12 -19.81 26.08
C GLU A 39 14.51 -19.71 27.56
N LYS A 40 15.81 -19.70 27.85
CA LYS A 40 16.31 -19.50 29.21
C LYS A 40 15.82 -18.17 29.80
N TYR A 41 15.89 -17.07 29.06
CA TYR A 41 15.41 -15.76 29.53
C TYR A 41 13.88 -15.70 29.58
N LEU A 42 13.18 -16.33 28.63
CA LEU A 42 11.72 -16.46 28.67
C LEU A 42 11.28 -17.17 29.96
N ARG A 43 11.82 -18.35 30.26
CA ARG A 43 11.49 -19.11 31.47
C ARG A 43 11.84 -18.36 32.75
N ALA A 44 12.90 -17.55 32.74
CA ALA A 44 13.27 -16.71 33.87
C ALA A 44 12.26 -15.55 34.08
N GLY A 45 11.87 -14.85 33.01
CA GLY A 45 10.85 -13.81 33.07
C GLY A 45 9.46 -14.34 33.44
N GLN A 46 9.07 -15.51 32.91
CA GLN A 46 7.78 -16.15 33.22
C GLN A 46 7.64 -16.56 34.70
N LYS A 47 8.75 -16.85 35.39
CA LYS A 47 8.71 -17.13 36.84
C LYS A 47 8.34 -15.89 37.67
N LEU A 48 8.63 -14.71 37.13
CA LEU A 48 8.37 -13.43 37.78
C LEU A 48 6.96 -12.95 37.43
N ASP A 49 6.62 -13.00 36.15
CA ASP A 49 5.29 -12.69 35.65
C ASP A 49 4.92 -13.64 34.49
N PRO A 50 4.14 -14.70 34.77
CA PRO A 50 3.63 -15.60 33.74
C PRO A 50 2.66 -14.91 32.75
N THR A 51 2.19 -13.71 33.08
CA THR A 51 1.32 -12.88 32.23
C THR A 51 2.06 -11.78 31.48
N SER A 52 3.41 -11.72 31.57
CA SER A 52 4.18 -10.69 30.88
C SER A 52 4.11 -10.88 29.36
N TYR A 53 3.28 -10.06 28.73
CA TYR A 53 3.02 -10.15 27.30
C TYR A 53 4.14 -9.59 26.44
N HIS A 54 4.89 -8.61 26.95
CA HIS A 54 6.05 -8.05 26.27
C HIS A 54 7.17 -9.09 26.13
N LEU A 55 7.36 -9.91 27.18
CA LEU A 55 8.28 -11.05 27.18
C LEU A 55 7.92 -12.09 26.09
N GLN A 56 6.64 -12.49 26.02
CA GLN A 56 6.15 -13.40 24.98
C GLN A 56 6.30 -12.84 23.57
N GLY A 57 6.03 -11.53 23.40
CA GLY A 57 6.20 -10.83 22.13
C GLY A 57 7.64 -10.85 21.62
N GLN A 58 8.64 -10.59 22.47
CA GLN A 58 10.05 -10.65 22.07
C GLN A 58 10.51 -12.08 21.74
N TYR A 59 10.00 -13.08 22.47
CA TYR A 59 10.29 -14.48 22.18
C TYR A 59 9.73 -14.94 20.82
N ALA A 60 8.52 -14.51 20.48
CA ALA A 60 7.94 -14.76 19.15
C ALA A 60 8.82 -14.17 18.02
N ARG A 61 9.43 -12.99 18.21
CA ARG A 61 10.38 -12.40 17.23
C ARG A 61 11.64 -13.23 17.07
N LEU A 62 12.15 -13.77 18.17
CA LEU A 62 13.33 -14.61 18.15
C LEU A 62 13.05 -15.91 17.40
N LEU A 63 11.92 -16.57 17.65
CA LEU A 63 11.49 -17.76 16.90
C LEU A 63 11.38 -17.49 15.40
N GLN A 64 10.74 -16.38 15.02
CA GLN A 64 10.60 -15.97 13.62
C GLN A 64 11.96 -15.72 12.95
N ALA A 65 12.88 -15.01 13.62
CA ALA A 65 14.23 -14.76 13.11
C ALA A 65 15.05 -16.05 12.89
N ARG A 66 14.62 -17.17 13.49
CA ARG A 66 15.21 -18.50 13.36
C ARG A 66 14.43 -19.45 12.46
N GLY A 67 13.43 -18.94 11.74
CA GLY A 67 12.60 -19.75 10.84
C GLY A 67 11.73 -20.78 11.57
N ARG A 68 11.47 -20.58 12.87
CA ARG A 68 10.59 -21.45 13.67
C ARG A 68 9.16 -20.94 13.68
N ASN A 69 8.24 -21.85 13.97
CA ASN A 69 6.81 -21.55 14.03
C ASN A 69 6.51 -20.71 15.28
N TRP A 70 5.91 -19.54 15.10
CA TRP A 70 5.52 -18.65 16.19
C TRP A 70 4.45 -19.27 17.11
N ARG A 71 3.76 -20.34 16.68
CA ARG A 71 2.84 -21.12 17.53
C ARG A 71 3.50 -21.56 18.83
N ASP A 72 4.80 -21.82 18.80
CA ASP A 72 5.58 -22.24 19.98
C ASP A 72 5.68 -21.11 21.04
N ALA A 73 5.34 -19.86 20.69
CA ALA A 73 5.23 -18.72 21.62
C ALA A 73 3.79 -18.45 22.12
N VAL A 74 2.77 -19.16 21.61
CA VAL A 74 1.39 -19.02 22.08
C VAL A 74 1.10 -20.15 23.05
N GLU A 75 1.44 -19.94 24.32
CA GLU A 75 1.17 -20.92 25.39
C GLU A 75 -0.30 -20.86 25.84
N ARG A 76 -0.94 -19.70 25.73
CA ARG A 76 -2.37 -19.49 25.97
C ARG A 76 -3.02 -18.72 24.82
N PRO A 77 -4.33 -18.91 24.56
CA PRO A 77 -5.06 -18.16 23.54
C PRO A 77 -4.92 -16.64 23.67
N GLU A 78 -4.90 -16.13 24.91
CA GLU A 78 -4.76 -14.70 25.22
C GLU A 78 -3.42 -14.13 24.74
N ASP A 79 -2.36 -14.94 24.71
CA ASP A 79 -1.02 -14.49 24.33
C ASP A 79 -1.01 -13.98 22.87
N LEU A 80 -1.89 -14.53 22.02
CA LEU A 80 -2.00 -14.13 20.62
C LEU A 80 -2.45 -12.66 20.45
N LEU A 81 -3.41 -12.17 21.26
CA LEU A 81 -3.85 -10.78 21.24
C LEU A 81 -2.68 -9.81 21.39
N TYR A 82 -1.79 -10.14 22.32
CA TYR A 82 -0.68 -9.27 22.67
C TYR A 82 0.48 -9.44 21.71
N ILE A 83 0.76 -10.66 21.26
CA ILE A 83 1.74 -10.90 20.21
C ILE A 83 1.34 -10.12 18.95
N GLN A 84 0.10 -10.20 18.48
CA GLN A 84 -0.34 -9.42 17.31
C GLN A 84 -0.41 -7.91 17.58
N ARG A 85 -0.59 -7.47 18.82
CA ARG A 85 -0.46 -6.04 19.20
C ARG A 85 0.99 -5.54 19.10
N TYR A 86 1.96 -6.30 19.59
CA TYR A 86 3.38 -5.87 19.52
C TYR A 86 4.06 -6.24 18.20
N LEU A 87 3.43 -7.11 17.42
CA LEU A 87 3.87 -7.61 16.11
C LEU A 87 2.68 -7.71 15.15
N PRO A 88 2.12 -6.59 14.69
CA PRO A 88 0.99 -6.60 13.75
C PRO A 88 1.33 -7.32 12.43
N LYS A 89 2.62 -7.43 12.10
CA LYS A 89 3.13 -8.11 10.90
C LYS A 89 3.34 -9.62 11.06
N LEU A 90 3.05 -10.19 12.24
CA LEU A 90 3.19 -11.62 12.46
C LEU A 90 2.05 -12.36 11.74
N ARG A 91 2.37 -13.12 10.69
CA ARG A 91 1.40 -13.90 9.92
C ARG A 91 0.90 -15.11 10.71
N VAL A 92 -0.37 -15.07 11.05
CA VAL A 92 -1.09 -16.14 11.78
C VAL A 92 -2.22 -16.65 10.88
N PRO A 93 -2.38 -17.98 10.69
CA PRO A 93 -3.52 -18.53 9.96
C PRO A 93 -4.83 -18.02 10.54
N LYS A 94 -5.72 -17.55 9.67
CA LYS A 94 -6.98 -16.88 10.03
C LYS A 94 -7.84 -17.73 10.96
N ASP A 95 -7.97 -19.03 10.67
CA ASP A 95 -8.75 -19.98 11.46
C ASP A 95 -8.20 -20.15 12.88
N PHE A 96 -6.87 -20.21 13.02
CA PHE A 96 -6.22 -20.30 14.33
C PHE A 96 -6.35 -19.00 15.11
N ALA A 97 -6.18 -17.85 14.45
CA ALA A 97 -6.39 -16.56 15.10
C ALA A 97 -7.83 -16.44 15.60
N LEU A 98 -8.79 -16.83 14.78
CA LEU A 98 -10.19 -16.83 15.13
C LEU A 98 -10.47 -17.71 16.36
N GLU A 99 -9.97 -18.95 16.36
CA GLU A 99 -10.13 -19.87 17.49
C GLU A 99 -9.57 -19.27 18.79
N CYS A 100 -8.36 -18.71 18.75
CA CYS A 100 -7.77 -18.06 19.91
C CYS A 100 -8.62 -16.87 20.39
N TYR A 101 -9.10 -16.02 19.48
CA TYR A 101 -9.93 -14.88 19.86
C TYR A 101 -11.31 -15.27 20.39
N GLN A 102 -11.89 -16.37 19.91
CA GLN A 102 -13.14 -16.92 20.47
C GLN A 102 -12.93 -17.42 21.90
N GLN A 103 -11.86 -18.18 22.14
CA GLN A 103 -11.50 -18.68 23.47
C GLN A 103 -11.22 -17.52 24.43
N THR A 104 -10.45 -16.52 23.98
CA THR A 104 -10.17 -15.34 24.79
C THR A 104 -11.41 -14.48 25.05
N ALA A 105 -12.33 -14.36 24.10
CA ALA A 105 -13.61 -13.68 24.30
C ALA A 105 -14.48 -14.38 25.35
N THR A 106 -14.35 -15.70 25.48
CA THR A 106 -15.02 -16.50 26.52
C THR A 106 -14.40 -16.23 27.91
N SER A 107 -13.07 -16.17 28.00
CA SER A 107 -12.35 -15.82 29.24
C SER A 107 -12.56 -14.36 29.67
N HIS A 108 -12.71 -13.45 28.71
CA HIS A 108 -12.81 -12.00 28.93
C HIS A 108 -14.06 -11.38 28.26
N PRO A 109 -15.28 -11.79 28.64
CA PRO A 109 -16.51 -11.46 27.91
C PRO A 109 -16.88 -9.98 27.97
N ARG A 110 -16.29 -9.19 28.87
CA ARG A 110 -16.53 -7.75 29.00
C ARG A 110 -15.50 -6.88 28.28
N SER A 111 -14.44 -7.47 27.72
CA SER A 111 -13.38 -6.71 27.08
C SER A 111 -13.80 -6.24 25.69
N THR A 112 -13.98 -4.92 25.54
CA THR A 112 -14.27 -4.27 24.25
C THR A 112 -13.18 -4.55 23.22
N TYR A 113 -11.92 -4.59 23.65
CA TYR A 113 -10.77 -4.90 22.78
C TYR A 113 -10.81 -6.32 22.23
N VAL A 114 -11.03 -7.31 23.10
CA VAL A 114 -11.11 -8.71 22.67
C VAL A 114 -12.27 -8.92 21.70
N ARG A 115 -13.41 -8.26 21.93
CA ARG A 115 -14.54 -8.31 21.00
C ARG A 115 -14.26 -7.64 19.66
N ASN A 116 -13.57 -6.50 19.65
CA ASN A 116 -13.14 -5.85 18.41
C ASN A 116 -12.17 -6.76 17.62
N ALA A 117 -11.21 -7.38 18.31
CA ALA A 117 -10.26 -8.32 17.71
C ALA A 117 -10.97 -9.57 17.17
N LEU A 118 -11.94 -10.13 17.91
CA LEU A 118 -12.78 -11.24 17.48
C LEU A 118 -13.59 -10.88 16.23
N ALA A 119 -14.25 -9.72 16.23
CA ALA A 119 -15.01 -9.26 15.06
C ALA A 119 -14.12 -9.13 13.82
N LYS A 120 -12.90 -8.57 13.97
CA LYS A 120 -11.93 -8.49 12.88
C LYS A 120 -11.47 -9.88 12.41
N ALA A 121 -11.10 -10.76 13.33
CA ALA A 121 -10.63 -12.09 12.99
C ALA A 121 -11.72 -12.94 12.33
N ALA A 122 -12.98 -12.81 12.78
CA ALA A 122 -14.13 -13.48 12.18
C ALA A 122 -14.37 -12.98 10.75
N MET A 123 -14.27 -11.66 10.52
CA MET A 123 -14.30 -11.09 9.18
C MET A 123 -13.16 -11.60 8.29
N ASP A 124 -11.93 -11.63 8.82
CA ASP A 124 -10.75 -12.07 8.08
C ASP A 124 -10.84 -13.55 7.68
N ALA A 125 -11.42 -14.38 8.57
CA ALA A 125 -11.69 -15.82 8.38
C ALA A 125 -12.98 -16.12 7.60
N LYS A 126 -13.78 -15.10 7.25
CA LYS A 126 -15.08 -15.23 6.56
C LYS A 126 -16.16 -15.96 7.37
N GLU A 127 -16.05 -15.93 8.69
CA GLU A 127 -17.07 -16.44 9.63
C GLU A 127 -18.07 -15.32 9.96
N PHE A 128 -18.93 -14.99 8.98
CA PHE A 128 -19.76 -13.79 9.01
C PHE A 128 -20.83 -13.80 10.11
N ASP A 129 -21.34 -14.96 10.49
CA ASP A 129 -22.34 -15.14 11.55
C ASP A 129 -21.76 -14.67 12.89
N LEU A 130 -20.54 -15.14 13.17
CA LEU A 130 -19.78 -14.81 14.35
C LEU A 130 -19.32 -13.34 14.32
N ALA A 131 -18.93 -12.83 13.15
CA ALA A 131 -18.63 -11.42 12.98
C ALA A 131 -19.85 -10.55 13.29
N ALA A 132 -21.03 -10.91 12.80
CA ALA A 132 -22.28 -10.21 13.05
C ALA A 132 -22.67 -10.20 14.53
N GLU A 133 -22.55 -11.35 15.20
CA GLU A 133 -22.75 -11.43 16.63
C GLU A 133 -21.77 -10.48 17.37
N ALA A 134 -20.49 -10.54 17.04
CA ALA A 134 -19.47 -9.70 17.67
C ALA A 134 -19.73 -8.20 17.41
N PHE A 135 -20.09 -7.81 16.18
CA PHE A 135 -20.46 -6.44 15.84
C PHE A 135 -21.69 -5.94 16.59
N SER A 136 -22.74 -6.76 16.69
CA SER A 136 -23.97 -6.43 17.43
C SER A 136 -23.69 -6.15 18.92
N GLN A 137 -22.75 -6.90 19.50
CA GLN A 137 -22.32 -6.72 20.89
C GLN A 137 -21.43 -5.49 21.08
N LEU A 138 -20.76 -5.01 20.04
CA LEU A 138 -19.89 -3.84 20.06
C LEU A 138 -20.68 -2.53 19.88
N GLY A 139 -21.60 -2.48 18.92
CA GLY A 139 -22.30 -1.23 18.55
C GLY A 139 -21.31 -0.14 18.12
N ASP A 140 -21.36 1.04 18.73
CA ASP A 140 -20.42 2.13 18.42
C ASP A 140 -19.06 2.05 19.14
N ARG A 141 -18.82 0.98 19.92
CA ARG A 141 -17.61 0.83 20.73
C ARG A 141 -16.44 0.29 19.91
N VAL A 142 -15.83 1.19 19.13
CA VAL A 142 -14.71 0.89 18.23
C VAL A 142 -13.37 1.03 18.95
N GLU A 143 -12.58 -0.03 18.93
CA GLU A 143 -11.18 0.07 19.28
C GLU A 143 -10.37 0.47 18.06
N LEU A 144 -9.98 1.74 18.01
CA LEU A 144 -9.23 2.28 16.88
C LEU A 144 -7.96 1.47 16.64
N TYR A 145 -7.29 0.94 17.67
CA TYR A 145 -6.11 0.10 17.51
C TYR A 145 -6.34 -1.14 16.61
N VAL A 146 -7.55 -1.70 16.62
CA VAL A 146 -7.91 -2.88 15.82
C VAL A 146 -8.34 -2.51 14.41
N TRP A 147 -9.07 -1.40 14.27
CA TRP A 147 -9.77 -1.06 13.02
C TRP A 147 -9.19 0.13 12.26
N ARG A 148 -8.06 0.73 12.66
CA ARG A 148 -7.57 2.04 12.16
C ARG A 148 -7.86 2.26 10.67
N PRO A 149 -8.76 3.21 10.29
CA PRO A 149 -9.48 4.22 11.09
C PRO A 149 -10.94 3.83 11.44
N ARG A 150 -11.67 4.67 12.21
CA ARG A 150 -13.06 4.37 12.63
C ARG A 150 -14.00 4.07 11.45
N GLU A 151 -13.74 4.69 10.32
CA GLU A 151 -14.47 4.53 9.07
C GLU A 151 -14.39 3.09 8.57
N PHE A 152 -13.27 2.41 8.77
CA PHE A 152 -13.09 1.02 8.38
C PHE A 152 -13.96 0.07 9.21
N TYR A 153 -14.05 0.29 10.53
CA TYR A 153 -15.04 -0.41 11.36
C TYR A 153 -16.48 -0.20 10.85
N ARG A 154 -16.86 1.06 10.59
CA ARG A 154 -18.21 1.40 10.13
C ARG A 154 -18.54 0.74 8.78
N GLN A 155 -17.59 0.74 7.85
CA GLN A 155 -17.74 0.07 6.57
C GLN A 155 -17.92 -1.44 6.75
N ARG A 156 -17.09 -2.09 7.57
CA ARG A 156 -17.15 -3.54 7.83
C ARG A 156 -18.44 -3.95 8.55
N ASN A 157 -18.87 -3.17 9.55
CA ASN A 157 -20.15 -3.39 10.22
C ASN A 157 -21.34 -3.21 9.25
N ARG A 158 -21.31 -2.17 8.41
CA ARG A 158 -22.34 -1.93 7.39
C ARG A 158 -22.41 -3.06 6.36
N LEU A 159 -21.27 -3.66 5.99
CA LEU A 159 -21.23 -4.82 5.08
C LEU A 159 -21.96 -6.03 5.67
N ILE A 160 -21.79 -6.29 6.97
CA ILE A 160 -22.54 -7.33 7.68
C ILE A 160 -24.04 -7.00 7.71
N GLU A 161 -24.40 -5.76 8.02
CA GLU A 161 -25.80 -5.30 8.05
C GLU A 161 -26.49 -5.41 6.67
N MET A 162 -25.74 -5.20 5.58
CA MET A 162 -26.24 -5.26 4.20
C MET A 162 -26.22 -6.68 3.60
N GLY A 163 -25.48 -7.62 4.20
CA GLY A 163 -25.18 -8.96 3.66
C GLY A 163 -25.78 -10.14 4.43
N TYR A 164 -26.70 -9.91 5.38
CA TYR A 164 -27.41 -10.96 6.13
C TYR A 164 -28.90 -11.12 5.72
N GLN A 165 -29.25 -10.70 4.50
CA GLN A 165 -30.48 -11.14 3.82
C GLN A 165 -30.20 -12.08 2.63
N VAL A 166 -29.08 -12.82 2.66
CA VAL A 166 -28.68 -13.67 1.53
C VAL A 166 -28.79 -15.14 1.89
N ASP A 167 -29.88 -15.74 1.40
CA ASP A 167 -30.02 -17.18 1.19
C ASP A 167 -28.80 -17.70 0.42
N THR A 168 -28.08 -18.67 1.00
CA THR A 168 -26.76 -19.14 0.56
C THR A 168 -26.74 -19.87 -0.79
N LYS A 169 -27.84 -19.80 -1.55
CA LYS A 169 -28.00 -20.45 -2.87
C LYS A 169 -28.14 -19.51 -4.05
N THR A 170 -28.18 -18.20 -3.83
CA THR A 170 -28.20 -17.23 -4.92
C THR A 170 -27.22 -16.12 -4.64
N PHE A 171 -26.07 -16.16 -5.33
CA PHE A 171 -25.19 -15.00 -5.50
C PHE A 171 -25.95 -13.93 -6.29
N ALA A 172 -26.80 -13.17 -5.61
CA ALA A 172 -27.26 -11.89 -6.11
C ALA A 172 -26.14 -10.86 -5.85
N PRO A 173 -25.81 -9.98 -6.81
CA PRO A 173 -24.86 -8.91 -6.56
C PRO A 173 -25.37 -8.05 -5.39
N LEU A 174 -24.50 -7.83 -4.39
CA LEU A 174 -24.79 -6.89 -3.32
C LEU A 174 -25.17 -5.53 -3.95
N PRO A 175 -26.17 -4.82 -3.40
CA PRO A 175 -26.48 -3.48 -3.87
C PRO A 175 -25.20 -2.65 -3.75
N SER A 176 -24.90 -1.89 -4.81
CA SER A 176 -23.77 -0.95 -4.86
C SER A 176 -23.66 -0.20 -3.54
N LEU A 177 -22.42 -0.08 -3.00
CA LEU A 177 -22.12 0.80 -1.87
C LEU A 177 -22.91 2.11 -2.04
N PRO A 178 -23.68 2.55 -1.04
CA PRO A 178 -24.46 3.77 -1.17
C PRO A 178 -23.51 4.92 -1.52
N PRO A 179 -23.90 5.81 -2.45
CA PRO A 179 -23.05 6.87 -2.98
C PRO A 179 -22.46 7.80 -1.90
N GLU A 180 -22.98 7.75 -0.68
CA GLU A 180 -22.45 8.41 0.52
C GLU A 180 -21.04 7.93 0.92
N CYS A 181 -20.69 6.64 0.74
CA CYS A 181 -19.32 6.16 0.98
C CYS A 181 -18.35 6.46 -0.18
N ALA A 182 -18.88 6.67 -1.38
CA ALA A 182 -18.10 7.10 -2.55
C ALA A 182 -17.74 8.60 -2.53
N GLY A 183 -18.35 9.37 -1.61
CA GLY A 183 -18.17 10.82 -1.43
C GLY A 183 -17.44 11.24 -0.16
N VAL A 184 -16.99 10.30 0.70
CA VAL A 184 -16.11 10.65 1.82
C VAL A 184 -14.71 10.89 1.25
N ASP A 185 -14.12 12.05 1.58
CA ASP A 185 -12.73 12.36 1.26
C ASP A 185 -11.82 11.54 2.17
N ILE A 186 -11.77 10.24 1.87
CA ILE A 186 -10.86 9.28 2.50
C ILE A 186 -9.46 9.63 2.00
N ASP A 187 -8.49 9.75 2.91
CA ASP A 187 -7.08 9.95 2.57
C ASP A 187 -6.56 8.79 1.69
N GLN A 188 -5.55 9.05 0.86
CA GLN A 188 -4.94 8.05 -0.02
C GLN A 188 -4.44 6.83 0.76
N ASP A 189 -3.83 7.05 1.92
CA ASP A 189 -3.34 5.98 2.80
C ASP A 189 -4.49 5.08 3.26
N LEU A 190 -5.62 5.69 3.61
CA LEU A 190 -6.81 4.98 4.08
C LEU A 190 -7.47 4.17 2.96
N LEU A 191 -7.56 4.73 1.75
CA LEU A 191 -8.03 3.97 0.59
C LEU A 191 -7.12 2.76 0.34
N SER A 192 -5.81 2.96 0.43
CA SER A 192 -4.84 1.89 0.16
C SER A 192 -4.92 0.76 1.17
N ILE A 193 -5.07 1.07 2.46
CA ILE A 193 -5.32 0.09 3.52
C ILE A 193 -6.62 -0.68 3.26
N GLN A 194 -7.71 0.03 2.99
CA GLN A 194 -9.02 -0.58 2.73
C GLN A 194 -8.98 -1.55 1.54
N VAL A 195 -8.36 -1.15 0.43
CA VAL A 195 -8.20 -1.99 -0.77
C VAL A 195 -7.41 -3.25 -0.45
N SER A 196 -6.31 -3.11 0.28
CA SER A 196 -5.45 -4.22 0.70
C SER A 196 -6.20 -5.26 1.57
N GLU A 197 -7.00 -4.79 2.52
CA GLU A 197 -7.78 -5.66 3.41
C GLU A 197 -8.97 -6.32 2.70
N LEU A 198 -9.61 -5.62 1.76
CA LEU A 198 -10.65 -6.23 0.92
C LEU A 198 -10.04 -7.31 0.02
N PHE A 199 -8.87 -7.05 -0.56
CA PHE A 199 -8.20 -7.99 -1.45
C PHE A 199 -7.73 -9.26 -0.70
N SER A 200 -7.06 -9.09 0.44
CA SER A 200 -6.63 -10.19 1.31
C SER A 200 -7.80 -10.95 1.97
N GLY A 201 -8.95 -10.29 2.09
CA GLY A 201 -10.21 -10.87 2.53
C GLY A 201 -11.00 -11.55 1.40
N GLU A 202 -10.55 -11.47 0.15
CA GLU A 202 -11.20 -12.00 -1.05
C GLU A 202 -12.60 -11.40 -1.30
N PHE A 203 -12.81 -10.14 -0.91
CA PHE A 203 -14.02 -9.35 -1.17
C PHE A 203 -13.97 -8.76 -2.58
N TYR A 204 -13.94 -9.65 -3.56
CA TYR A 204 -13.70 -9.33 -4.96
C TYR A 204 -14.83 -8.52 -5.62
N PRO A 205 -16.13 -8.85 -5.45
CA PRO A 205 -17.21 -8.05 -6.04
C PRO A 205 -17.23 -6.61 -5.54
N GLU A 206 -16.89 -6.38 -4.28
CA GLU A 206 -16.84 -5.06 -3.66
C GLU A 206 -15.71 -4.22 -4.23
N LEU A 207 -14.52 -4.82 -4.37
CA LEU A 207 -13.38 -4.17 -5.03
C LEU A 207 -13.72 -3.79 -6.47
N ASP A 208 -14.38 -4.67 -7.20
CA ASP A 208 -14.81 -4.39 -8.57
C ASP A 208 -15.86 -3.29 -8.66
N ALA A 209 -16.81 -3.25 -7.74
CA ALA A 209 -17.80 -2.18 -7.69
C ALA A 209 -17.12 -0.82 -7.43
N VAL A 210 -16.19 -0.76 -6.47
CA VAL A 210 -15.43 0.46 -6.15
C VAL A 210 -14.57 0.90 -7.34
N ALA A 211 -13.80 -0.02 -7.92
CA ALA A 211 -12.97 0.27 -9.09
C ALA A 211 -13.83 0.70 -10.30
N GLY A 212 -14.99 0.07 -10.49
CA GLY A 212 -15.96 0.44 -11.52
C GLY A 212 -16.45 1.89 -11.41
N VAL A 213 -16.75 2.35 -10.20
CA VAL A 213 -17.12 3.76 -9.95
C VAL A 213 -15.96 4.69 -10.28
N TYR A 214 -14.75 4.38 -9.80
CA TYR A 214 -13.57 5.23 -10.07
C TYR A 214 -13.24 5.31 -11.55
N ARG A 215 -13.38 4.20 -12.27
CA ARG A 215 -13.14 4.09 -13.70
C ARG A 215 -14.17 4.87 -14.52
N ALA A 216 -15.47 4.70 -14.22
CA ALA A 216 -16.54 5.37 -14.94
C ALA A 216 -16.53 6.90 -14.75
N LYS A 217 -16.24 7.35 -13.51
CA LYS A 217 -16.27 8.78 -13.16
C LYS A 217 -14.90 9.46 -13.24
N LYS A 218 -13.82 8.71 -13.46
CA LYS A 218 -12.43 9.17 -13.40
C LYS A 218 -12.15 9.89 -12.08
N THR A 219 -12.62 9.29 -10.98
CA THR A 219 -12.65 9.92 -9.66
C THR A 219 -11.23 10.30 -9.21
N ARG A 220 -11.09 11.53 -8.69
CA ARG A 220 -9.85 12.07 -8.14
C ARG A 220 -10.00 12.42 -6.66
N PHE A 221 -8.88 12.49 -5.96
CA PHE A 221 -8.79 13.13 -4.64
C PHE A 221 -8.76 14.65 -4.76
N VAL A 222 -8.84 15.36 -3.63
CA VAL A 222 -8.68 16.83 -3.57
C VAL A 222 -7.33 17.33 -4.07
N ASN A 223 -6.29 16.50 -4.01
CA ASN A 223 -4.97 16.77 -4.61
C ASN A 223 -4.90 16.37 -6.11
N PHE A 224 -6.05 16.06 -6.72
CA PHE A 224 -6.19 15.66 -8.13
C PHE A 224 -5.59 14.30 -8.51
N ASP A 225 -5.04 13.54 -7.57
CA ASP A 225 -4.51 12.21 -7.86
C ASP A 225 -5.63 11.19 -8.12
N SER A 226 -5.33 10.16 -8.91
CA SER A 226 -6.29 9.15 -9.35
C SER A 226 -6.66 8.17 -8.23
N LYS A 227 -7.96 8.09 -7.87
CA LYS A 227 -8.42 7.05 -6.93
C LYS A 227 -8.28 5.65 -7.52
N LEU A 228 -8.44 5.51 -8.85
CA LEU A 228 -8.23 4.24 -9.54
C LEU A 228 -6.74 3.85 -9.52
N GLY A 229 -5.85 4.80 -9.80
CA GLY A 229 -4.40 4.59 -9.71
C GLY A 229 -3.95 4.20 -8.30
N THR A 230 -4.47 4.88 -7.26
CA THR A 230 -4.19 4.51 -5.86
C THR A 230 -4.73 3.12 -5.51
N LEU A 231 -5.91 2.74 -6.01
CA LEU A 231 -6.45 1.40 -5.82
C LEU A 231 -5.51 0.33 -6.41
N TYR A 232 -5.03 0.51 -7.65
CA TYR A 232 -4.07 -0.43 -8.23
C TYR A 232 -2.74 -0.45 -7.51
N ALA A 233 -2.19 0.72 -7.17
CA ALA A 233 -0.96 0.82 -6.39
C ALA A 233 -1.08 0.05 -5.06
N ALA A 234 -2.25 0.07 -4.42
CA ALA A 234 -2.51 -0.71 -3.21
C ALA A 234 -2.57 -2.22 -3.46
N LEU A 235 -3.24 -2.66 -4.52
CA LEU A 235 -3.29 -4.08 -4.93
C LEU A 235 -1.90 -4.63 -5.32
N GLU A 236 -1.03 -3.76 -5.83
CA GLU A 236 0.33 -4.08 -6.27
C GLU A 236 1.38 -3.97 -5.15
N SER A 237 1.02 -3.31 -4.04
CA SER A 237 1.96 -3.03 -2.96
C SER A 237 2.20 -4.26 -2.09
N GLU A 238 3.43 -4.76 -2.09
CA GLU A 238 3.91 -5.76 -1.12
C GLU A 238 3.90 -5.20 0.30
N LYS A 239 4.18 -3.91 0.47
CA LYS A 239 4.32 -3.26 1.78
C LYS A 239 2.98 -3.08 2.50
N LEU A 240 1.89 -2.94 1.76
CA LEU A 240 0.56 -2.65 2.31
C LEU A 240 -0.30 -3.91 2.46
N SER A 241 -0.03 -4.95 1.66
CA SER A 241 -0.75 -6.21 1.73
C SER A 241 -0.15 -7.22 2.69
N ASP A 242 1.11 -7.05 3.09
CA ASP A 242 1.88 -8.10 3.78
C ASP A 242 1.78 -9.45 3.05
N LEU A 243 1.41 -9.49 1.76
CA LEU A 243 1.29 -10.67 0.91
C LEU A 243 2.58 -10.83 0.10
N ALA A 244 3.12 -12.05 0.11
CA ALA A 244 4.17 -12.43 -0.83
C ALA A 244 3.59 -12.44 -2.25
N LEU A 245 4.46 -12.27 -3.25
CA LEU A 245 4.03 -12.16 -4.64
C LEU A 245 3.26 -13.40 -5.14
N TRP A 246 3.66 -14.60 -4.72
CA TRP A 246 2.94 -15.84 -5.06
C TRP A 246 1.55 -15.91 -4.41
N GLU A 247 1.37 -15.36 -3.20
CA GLU A 247 0.05 -15.32 -2.54
C GLU A 247 -0.88 -14.41 -3.33
N ARG A 248 -0.38 -13.24 -3.75
CA ARG A 248 -1.09 -12.31 -4.61
C ARG A 248 -1.51 -12.95 -5.93
N SER A 249 -0.60 -13.71 -6.55
CA SER A 249 -0.87 -14.48 -7.78
C SER A 249 -2.03 -15.45 -7.59
N VAL A 250 -2.06 -16.18 -6.47
CA VAL A 250 -3.16 -17.07 -6.09
C VAL A 250 -4.47 -16.31 -5.90
N LEU A 251 -4.45 -15.14 -5.24
CA LEU A 251 -5.66 -14.33 -5.03
C LEU A 251 -6.23 -13.79 -6.34
N PHE A 252 -5.40 -13.27 -7.25
CA PHE A 252 -5.88 -12.81 -8.55
C PHE A 252 -6.41 -13.95 -9.43
N GLU A 253 -5.78 -15.12 -9.38
CA GLU A 253 -6.29 -16.31 -10.07
C GLU A 253 -7.65 -16.74 -9.52
N ARG A 254 -7.87 -16.67 -8.21
CA ARG A 254 -9.17 -16.91 -7.59
C ARG A 254 -10.20 -15.86 -8.00
N TRP A 255 -9.83 -14.57 -7.96
CA TRP A 255 -10.69 -13.48 -8.37
C TRP A 255 -11.16 -13.68 -9.82
N ARG A 256 -10.25 -13.97 -10.75
CA ARG A 256 -10.61 -14.24 -12.14
C ARG A 256 -11.52 -15.45 -12.34
N LYS A 257 -11.40 -16.49 -11.51
CA LYS A 257 -12.30 -17.65 -11.56
C LYS A 257 -13.70 -17.32 -11.07
N LEU A 258 -13.80 -16.51 -10.02
CA LEU A 258 -15.07 -16.12 -9.41
C LEU A 258 -15.77 -14.98 -10.16
N CYS A 259 -15.00 -14.08 -10.77
CA CYS A 259 -15.48 -12.91 -11.50
C CYS A 259 -14.73 -12.82 -12.85
N PRO A 260 -15.05 -13.67 -13.84
CA PRO A 260 -14.33 -13.75 -15.11
C PRO A 260 -14.38 -12.46 -15.94
N ASP A 261 -15.41 -11.64 -15.75
CA ASP A 261 -15.60 -10.38 -16.45
C ASP A 261 -15.01 -9.17 -15.71
N SER A 262 -14.28 -9.39 -14.62
CA SER A 262 -13.68 -8.34 -13.80
C SER A 262 -12.52 -7.63 -14.52
N PRO A 263 -12.64 -6.32 -14.84
CA PRO A 263 -11.53 -5.56 -15.41
C PRO A 263 -10.40 -5.37 -14.41
N THR A 264 -10.74 -5.29 -13.12
CA THR A 264 -9.77 -5.07 -12.03
C THR A 264 -8.94 -6.31 -11.79
N ALA A 265 -9.57 -7.49 -11.75
CA ALA A 265 -8.86 -8.77 -11.65
C ALA A 265 -7.97 -9.01 -12.86
N ALA A 266 -8.45 -8.68 -14.06
CA ALA A 266 -7.66 -8.79 -15.28
C ALA A 266 -6.40 -7.91 -15.21
N THR A 267 -6.56 -6.62 -14.84
CA THR A 267 -5.45 -5.67 -14.71
C THR A 267 -4.45 -6.10 -13.63
N GLY A 268 -4.94 -6.47 -12.45
CA GLY A 268 -4.08 -6.95 -11.37
C GLY A 268 -3.37 -8.28 -11.68
N SER A 269 -3.97 -9.14 -12.50
CA SER A 269 -3.30 -10.37 -12.98
C SER A 269 -2.16 -10.06 -13.95
N VAL A 270 -2.35 -9.11 -14.86
CA VAL A 270 -1.27 -8.62 -15.74
C VAL A 270 -0.13 -8.06 -14.90
N SER A 271 -0.46 -7.18 -13.96
CA SER A 271 0.52 -6.55 -13.07
C SER A 271 1.31 -7.59 -12.25
N THR A 272 0.60 -8.57 -11.67
CA THR A 272 1.23 -9.64 -10.88
C THR A 272 2.16 -10.50 -11.73
N ALA A 273 1.77 -10.85 -12.96
CA ALA A 273 2.64 -11.60 -13.87
C ALA A 273 3.90 -10.80 -14.28
N ILE A 274 3.78 -9.47 -14.43
CA ILE A 274 4.93 -8.58 -14.65
C ILE A 274 5.86 -8.61 -13.43
N SER A 275 5.31 -8.45 -12.22
CA SER A 275 6.10 -8.53 -10.98
C SER A 275 6.82 -9.87 -10.87
N GLU A 276 6.16 -10.99 -11.19
CA GLU A 276 6.75 -12.32 -11.15
C GLU A 276 7.89 -12.45 -12.18
N ALA A 277 7.75 -11.83 -13.35
CA ALA A 277 8.84 -11.76 -14.32
C ALA A 277 10.07 -11.08 -13.69
N TRP A 278 9.89 -9.87 -13.14
CA TRP A 278 10.99 -9.11 -12.54
C TRP A 278 11.62 -9.81 -11.33
N GLU A 279 10.83 -10.52 -10.51
CA GLU A 279 11.33 -11.36 -9.42
C GLU A 279 12.23 -12.49 -9.93
N VAL A 280 11.80 -13.19 -10.99
CA VAL A 280 12.59 -14.26 -11.62
C VAL A 280 13.88 -13.74 -12.26
N ARG A 281 13.81 -12.59 -12.95
CA ARG A 281 14.99 -11.95 -13.54
C ARG A 281 15.99 -11.50 -12.46
N GLY A 282 15.48 -11.00 -11.35
CA GLY A 282 16.23 -10.35 -10.30
C GLY A 282 16.63 -8.91 -10.64
N GLY A 283 17.13 -8.19 -9.63
CA GLY A 283 17.53 -6.78 -9.73
C GLY A 283 18.93 -6.53 -10.30
N GLY A 284 19.60 -7.55 -10.82
CA GLY A 284 20.95 -7.43 -11.39
C GLY A 284 20.99 -6.70 -12.73
N TYR A 285 22.20 -6.23 -13.09
CA TYR A 285 22.49 -5.73 -14.43
C TYR A 285 22.29 -6.83 -15.48
N ALA A 286 21.98 -6.45 -16.72
CA ALA A 286 21.59 -7.40 -17.77
C ALA A 286 22.64 -8.50 -18.05
N ASP A 287 23.92 -8.16 -17.92
CA ASP A 287 25.06 -9.07 -18.07
C ASP A 287 25.24 -10.06 -16.91
N SER A 288 24.63 -9.77 -15.75
CA SER A 288 24.63 -10.64 -14.56
C SER A 288 23.45 -11.62 -14.50
N VAL A 289 22.45 -11.47 -15.39
CA VAL A 289 21.25 -12.32 -15.41
C VAL A 289 21.56 -13.60 -16.19
N SER A 290 21.37 -14.75 -15.55
CA SER A 290 21.61 -16.06 -16.18
C SER A 290 20.59 -16.36 -17.28
N LYS A 291 20.94 -17.26 -18.20
CA LYS A 291 20.04 -17.71 -19.28
C LYS A 291 18.68 -18.21 -18.75
N LYS A 292 18.70 -19.01 -17.66
CA LYS A 292 17.48 -19.55 -17.04
C LYS A 292 16.58 -18.44 -16.47
N GLN A 293 17.17 -17.40 -15.90
CA GLN A 293 16.41 -16.24 -15.41
C GLN A 293 15.80 -15.44 -16.57
N TRP A 294 16.52 -15.30 -17.69
CA TRP A 294 15.97 -14.68 -18.90
C TRP A 294 14.83 -15.50 -19.52
N GLU A 295 14.95 -16.82 -19.56
CA GLU A 295 13.90 -17.72 -20.03
C GLU A 295 12.63 -17.55 -19.15
N GLY A 296 12.78 -17.64 -17.82
CA GLY A 296 11.64 -17.46 -16.90
C GLY A 296 11.05 -16.04 -16.90
N PHE A 297 11.88 -15.00 -17.07
CA PHE A 297 11.42 -13.62 -17.29
C PHE A 297 10.52 -13.53 -18.53
N SER A 298 10.98 -14.10 -19.64
CA SER A 298 10.26 -14.08 -20.92
C SER A 298 8.95 -14.85 -20.84
N GLU A 299 8.94 -16.03 -20.21
CA GLU A 299 7.72 -16.83 -19.99
C GLU A 299 6.66 -16.05 -19.20
N ARG A 300 7.05 -15.38 -18.12
CA ARG A 300 6.13 -14.60 -17.29
C ARG A 300 5.62 -13.34 -18.00
N LEU A 301 6.45 -12.68 -18.82
CA LEU A 301 5.98 -11.58 -19.66
C LEU A 301 5.03 -12.04 -20.77
N GLN A 302 5.24 -13.23 -21.35
CA GLN A 302 4.28 -13.81 -22.30
C GLN A 302 2.93 -14.15 -21.62
N MET A 303 2.98 -14.60 -20.36
CA MET A 303 1.78 -14.79 -19.55
C MET A 303 1.05 -13.46 -19.29
N ALA A 304 1.79 -12.42 -18.92
CA ALA A 304 1.24 -11.07 -18.73
C ALA A 304 0.60 -10.52 -20.02
N ASP A 305 1.27 -10.66 -21.17
CA ASP A 305 0.72 -10.28 -22.47
C ASP A 305 -0.54 -11.09 -22.80
N SER A 306 -0.55 -12.40 -22.55
CA SER A 306 -1.73 -13.24 -22.77
C SER A 306 -2.94 -12.76 -21.96
N TYR A 307 -2.72 -12.35 -20.71
CA TYR A 307 -3.76 -11.76 -19.86
C TYR A 307 -4.22 -10.40 -20.37
N PHE A 308 -3.29 -9.54 -20.79
CA PHE A 308 -3.60 -8.25 -21.40
C PHE A 308 -4.44 -8.44 -22.66
N GLN A 309 -4.03 -9.29 -23.60
CA GLN A 309 -4.75 -9.57 -24.84
C GLN A 309 -6.13 -10.17 -24.57
N ALA A 310 -6.27 -11.02 -23.55
CA ALA A 310 -7.59 -11.53 -23.14
C ALA A 310 -8.49 -10.41 -22.63
N ALA A 311 -7.96 -9.49 -21.83
CA ALA A 311 -8.68 -8.32 -21.31
C ALA A 311 -9.07 -7.33 -22.42
N ILE A 312 -8.24 -7.14 -23.45
CA ILE A 312 -8.60 -6.34 -24.62
C ILE A 312 -9.76 -6.99 -25.39
N ARG A 313 -9.69 -8.32 -25.62
CA ARG A 313 -10.67 -9.06 -26.42
C ARG A 313 -12.06 -9.14 -25.79
N SER A 314 -12.18 -9.11 -24.47
CA SER A 314 -13.49 -9.15 -23.79
C SER A 314 -14.35 -7.90 -24.02
N GLY A 315 -13.78 -6.84 -24.60
CA GLY A 315 -14.51 -5.66 -25.07
C GLY A 315 -14.18 -4.42 -24.26
N LYS A 316 -13.31 -3.58 -24.85
CA LYS A 316 -12.78 -2.28 -24.38
C LYS A 316 -12.42 -2.23 -22.89
N PRO A 317 -11.12 -2.25 -22.53
CA PRO A 317 -10.71 -1.83 -21.20
C PRO A 317 -11.17 -0.38 -21.03
N THR A 318 -12.05 -0.16 -20.06
CA THR A 318 -12.36 1.19 -19.57
C THR A 318 -11.21 1.72 -18.70
N ASP A 319 -10.09 1.00 -18.64
CA ASP A 319 -9.02 1.18 -17.68
C ASP A 319 -7.73 1.64 -18.34
N GLY A 320 -7.41 2.92 -18.19
CA GLY A 320 -6.14 3.47 -18.66
C GLY A 320 -4.91 2.84 -17.97
N PHE A 321 -5.08 2.32 -16.75
CA PHE A 321 -4.00 1.71 -15.97
C PHE A 321 -3.52 0.39 -16.60
N LEU A 322 -4.41 -0.38 -17.23
CA LEU A 322 -4.06 -1.61 -17.96
C LEU A 322 -3.02 -1.34 -19.06
N TYR A 323 -3.12 -0.22 -19.76
CA TYR A 323 -2.18 0.15 -20.81
C TYR A 323 -0.79 0.56 -20.27
N ALA A 324 -0.68 1.02 -19.02
CA ALA A 324 0.60 1.23 -18.37
C ALA A 324 1.37 -0.09 -18.23
N HIS A 325 0.67 -1.18 -17.91
CA HIS A 325 1.25 -2.52 -17.89
C HIS A 325 1.62 -3.03 -19.28
N ALA A 326 0.81 -2.74 -20.31
CA ALA A 326 1.14 -3.09 -21.69
C ALA A 326 2.44 -2.42 -22.17
N ILE A 327 2.65 -1.16 -21.81
CA ILE A 327 3.92 -0.45 -22.08
C ILE A 327 5.09 -1.11 -21.33
N THR A 328 4.86 -1.52 -20.08
CA THR A 328 5.86 -2.21 -19.25
C THR A 328 6.22 -3.59 -19.81
N ILE A 329 5.23 -4.34 -20.32
CA ILE A 329 5.44 -5.59 -21.07
C ILE A 329 6.29 -5.28 -22.29
N GLY A 330 5.90 -4.30 -23.10
CA GLY A 330 6.64 -3.90 -24.30
C GLY A 330 8.09 -3.50 -24.02
N MET A 331 8.36 -2.83 -22.89
CA MET A 331 9.72 -2.55 -22.42
C MET A 331 10.51 -3.84 -22.18
N GLY A 332 9.92 -4.80 -21.45
CA GLY A 332 10.58 -6.06 -21.10
C GLY A 332 10.74 -7.02 -22.29
N THR A 333 9.83 -7.00 -23.27
CA THR A 333 9.86 -7.86 -24.46
C THR A 333 10.53 -7.20 -25.67
N SER A 334 11.07 -5.99 -25.51
CA SER A 334 11.65 -5.21 -26.62
C SER A 334 10.67 -4.98 -27.78
N ALA A 335 9.41 -4.66 -27.45
CA ALA A 335 8.41 -4.32 -28.46
C ALA A 335 8.81 -3.04 -29.23
N PRO A 336 8.45 -2.94 -30.52
CA PRO A 336 8.69 -1.73 -31.30
C PRO A 336 8.07 -0.49 -30.66
N ARG A 337 8.74 0.65 -30.83
CA ARG A 337 8.32 1.92 -30.24
C ARG A 337 6.89 2.31 -30.64
N GLU A 338 6.52 2.04 -31.88
CA GLU A 338 5.20 2.36 -32.44
C GLU A 338 4.09 1.61 -31.70
N VAL A 339 4.37 0.39 -31.22
CA VAL A 339 3.42 -0.43 -30.46
C VAL A 339 3.18 0.16 -29.07
N VAL A 340 4.25 0.56 -28.36
CA VAL A 340 4.10 1.15 -27.02
C VAL A 340 3.53 2.57 -27.08
N GLU A 341 3.84 3.34 -28.13
CA GLU A 341 3.22 4.66 -28.37
C GLU A 341 1.72 4.52 -28.64
N HIS A 342 1.30 3.49 -29.41
CA HIS A 342 -0.11 3.19 -29.59
C HIS A 342 -0.82 2.90 -28.26
N TRP A 343 -0.22 2.12 -27.36
CA TRP A 343 -0.79 1.87 -26.03
C TRP A 343 -0.91 3.12 -25.16
N LEU A 344 0.07 4.02 -25.25
CA LEU A 344 -0.04 5.32 -24.57
C LEU A 344 -1.21 6.15 -25.14
N ASP A 345 -1.41 6.14 -26.45
CA ASP A 345 -2.49 6.89 -27.09
C ASP A 345 -3.87 6.32 -26.72
N GLU A 346 -4.02 4.99 -26.65
CA GLU A 346 -5.24 4.34 -26.13
C GLU A 346 -5.51 4.73 -24.67
N ALA A 347 -4.49 4.70 -23.82
CA ALA A 347 -4.62 5.13 -22.42
C ALA A 347 -5.04 6.60 -22.30
N ARG A 348 -4.44 7.47 -23.11
CA ARG A 348 -4.73 8.91 -23.16
C ARG A 348 -6.16 9.18 -23.63
N ALA A 349 -6.69 8.37 -24.55
CA ALA A 349 -8.07 8.48 -25.01
C ALA A 349 -9.08 8.14 -23.91
N ILE A 350 -8.73 7.21 -23.01
CA ILE A 350 -9.54 6.87 -21.84
C ILE A 350 -9.48 7.98 -20.79
N ASP A 351 -8.28 8.32 -20.32
CA ASP A 351 -8.07 9.33 -19.31
C ASP A 351 -6.75 10.08 -19.54
N PRO A 352 -6.79 11.31 -20.10
CA PRO A 352 -5.57 12.07 -20.37
C PRO A 352 -4.88 12.58 -19.10
N TRP A 353 -5.47 12.38 -17.92
CA TRP A 353 -4.94 12.79 -16.63
C TRP A 353 -4.50 11.60 -15.76
N GLU A 354 -4.48 10.38 -16.27
CA GLU A 354 -3.92 9.23 -15.56
C GLU A 354 -2.39 9.20 -15.78
N PRO A 355 -1.55 9.41 -14.75
CA PRO A 355 -0.10 9.53 -14.93
C PRO A 355 0.60 8.18 -15.22
N ALA A 356 0.06 7.05 -14.77
CA ALA A 356 0.75 5.76 -14.83
C ALA A 356 1.21 5.34 -16.25
N PRO A 357 0.39 5.48 -17.32
CA PRO A 357 0.84 5.22 -18.69
C PRO A 357 1.99 6.13 -19.15
N PHE A 358 1.99 7.39 -18.72
CA PHE A 358 3.06 8.34 -19.07
C PHE A 358 4.35 8.02 -18.32
N ASP A 359 4.27 7.58 -17.07
CA ASP A 359 5.41 7.08 -16.31
C ASP A 359 6.01 5.83 -16.96
N ALA A 360 5.16 4.89 -17.38
CA ALA A 360 5.61 3.70 -18.09
C ALA A 360 6.29 4.05 -19.41
N MET A 361 5.76 5.01 -20.18
CA MET A 361 6.39 5.49 -21.41
C MET A 361 7.70 6.22 -21.15
N TYR A 362 7.76 7.06 -20.11
CA TYR A 362 8.99 7.72 -19.70
C TYR A 362 10.07 6.68 -19.41
N ASN A 363 9.76 5.63 -18.63
CA ASN A 363 10.67 4.54 -18.34
C ASN A 363 11.14 3.79 -19.60
N TYR A 364 10.22 3.46 -20.53
CA TYR A 364 10.56 2.83 -21.80
C TYR A 364 11.60 3.65 -22.60
N LEU A 365 11.51 4.97 -22.55
CA LEU A 365 12.37 5.90 -23.28
C LEU A 365 13.72 6.19 -22.60
N LEU A 366 14.00 5.64 -21.42
CA LEU A 366 15.29 5.84 -20.76
C LEU A 366 16.41 5.12 -21.55
N PRO A 367 17.66 5.63 -21.53
CA PRO A 367 18.75 5.06 -22.34
C PRO A 367 19.14 3.63 -21.96
N ARG A 368 18.92 3.25 -20.71
CA ARG A 368 19.13 1.87 -20.23
C ARG A 368 18.11 0.86 -20.78
N TRP A 369 17.07 1.34 -21.47
CA TRP A 369 16.03 0.53 -22.10
C TRP A 369 16.06 0.74 -23.62
N HIS A 370 15.08 1.43 -24.20
CA HIS A 370 14.91 1.52 -25.66
C HIS A 370 15.08 2.93 -26.22
N GLY A 371 15.37 3.92 -25.36
CA GLY A 371 15.40 5.31 -25.77
C GLY A 371 16.76 5.98 -25.65
N SER A 372 16.71 7.30 -25.46
CA SER A 372 17.88 8.18 -25.42
C SER A 372 17.53 9.46 -24.67
N PRO A 373 18.51 10.23 -24.19
CA PRO A 373 18.24 11.50 -23.52
C PRO A 373 17.41 12.48 -24.36
N SER A 374 17.64 12.48 -25.68
CA SER A 374 16.86 13.25 -26.65
C SER A 374 15.42 12.76 -26.76
N ALA A 375 15.19 11.45 -26.75
CA ALA A 375 13.85 10.87 -26.79
C ALA A 375 13.04 11.22 -25.53
N VAL A 376 13.66 11.14 -24.35
CA VAL A 376 13.08 11.57 -23.07
C VAL A 376 12.71 13.05 -23.12
N LYS A 377 13.64 13.91 -23.52
CA LYS A 377 13.40 15.36 -23.65
C LYS A 377 12.29 15.68 -24.63
N LYS A 378 12.23 15.01 -25.79
CA LYS A 378 11.15 15.18 -26.78
C LYS A 378 9.80 14.78 -26.19
N PHE A 379 9.74 13.63 -25.53
CA PHE A 379 8.52 13.13 -24.88
C PHE A 379 8.01 14.11 -23.81
N LEU A 380 8.85 14.45 -22.83
CA LEU A 380 8.53 15.42 -21.78
C LEU A 380 8.21 16.82 -22.35
N GLY A 381 8.86 17.21 -23.45
CA GLY A 381 8.57 18.42 -24.20
C GLY A 381 7.13 18.51 -24.71
N GLY A 382 6.55 17.38 -25.10
CA GLY A 382 5.18 17.29 -25.62
C GLY A 382 4.08 17.20 -24.55
N LEU A 383 4.43 17.01 -23.27
CA LEU A 383 3.45 16.89 -22.19
C LEU A 383 2.86 18.25 -21.79
N LYS A 384 1.55 18.26 -21.49
CA LYS A 384 0.89 19.41 -20.87
C LYS A 384 1.53 19.73 -19.51
N PRO A 385 1.57 20.99 -19.05
CA PRO A 385 2.31 21.36 -17.85
C PRO A 385 2.00 20.54 -16.59
N PRO A 386 0.72 20.25 -16.23
CA PRO A 386 0.46 19.41 -15.06
C PRO A 386 0.92 17.97 -15.23
N MET A 387 0.76 17.39 -16.43
CA MET A 387 1.21 16.01 -16.70
C MET A 387 2.74 15.92 -16.69
N PHE A 388 3.42 16.92 -17.26
CA PHE A 388 4.88 17.04 -17.14
C PHE A 388 5.30 17.02 -15.66
N ALA A 389 4.66 17.82 -14.81
CA ALA A 389 5.00 17.87 -13.39
C ALA A 389 4.76 16.53 -12.67
N MET A 390 3.65 15.85 -12.94
CA MET A 390 3.33 14.55 -12.31
C MET A 390 4.30 13.42 -12.69
N VAL A 391 4.80 13.42 -13.92
CA VAL A 391 5.78 12.42 -14.39
C VAL A 391 7.18 12.78 -13.89
N ALA A 392 7.60 14.03 -14.12
CA ALA A 392 8.97 14.47 -13.89
C ALA A 392 9.31 14.70 -12.41
N CYS A 393 8.33 14.83 -11.51
CA CYS A 393 8.60 15.04 -10.08
C CYS A 393 9.12 13.79 -9.36
N LYS A 394 8.98 12.60 -9.96
CA LYS A 394 9.40 11.33 -9.37
C LYS A 394 10.90 11.12 -9.52
N ASP A 395 11.42 11.34 -10.72
CA ASP A 395 12.84 11.50 -11.02
C ASP A 395 12.99 12.03 -12.45
N ILE A 396 14.07 12.76 -12.72
CA ILE A 396 14.49 13.09 -14.08
C ILE A 396 15.89 12.54 -14.28
N GLU A 397 15.92 11.27 -14.65
CA GLU A 397 17.11 10.54 -15.02
C GLU A 397 17.40 10.75 -16.50
N ASP A 398 18.68 10.86 -16.84
CA ASP A 398 19.19 10.76 -18.19
C ASP A 398 18.48 11.66 -19.23
N SER A 399 17.93 12.80 -18.81
CA SER A 399 17.38 13.80 -19.71
C SER A 399 18.43 14.85 -20.06
N GLU A 400 18.34 15.40 -21.27
CA GLU A 400 19.14 16.58 -21.67
C GLU A 400 18.71 17.89 -20.96
N MET A 401 17.79 17.84 -20.00
CA MET A 401 17.29 19.00 -19.26
C MET A 401 18.15 19.23 -18.00
N SER A 402 18.51 20.49 -17.72
CA SER A 402 19.19 20.80 -16.46
C SER A 402 18.25 20.62 -15.27
N ARG A 403 18.80 20.32 -14.09
CA ARG A 403 18.03 20.16 -12.85
C ARG A 403 17.23 21.41 -12.50
N GLU A 404 17.78 22.59 -12.76
CA GLU A 404 17.13 23.89 -12.51
C GLU A 404 15.94 24.09 -13.43
N GLN A 405 16.10 23.83 -14.74
CA GLN A 405 15.02 23.91 -15.72
C GLN A 405 13.89 22.93 -15.40
N ALA A 406 14.25 21.72 -14.98
CA ALA A 406 13.33 20.70 -14.53
C ALA A 406 12.50 21.15 -13.34
N ILE A 407 13.15 21.60 -12.26
CA ILE A 407 12.49 22.04 -11.03
C ILE A 407 11.53 23.20 -11.32
N GLU A 408 11.96 24.20 -12.11
CA GLU A 408 11.10 25.32 -12.49
C GLU A 408 9.87 24.87 -13.29
N ARG A 409 10.06 23.96 -14.26
CA ARG A 409 8.96 23.46 -15.09
C ARG A 409 8.01 22.55 -14.31
N ILE A 410 8.52 21.77 -13.35
CA ILE A 410 7.70 20.97 -12.42
C ILE A 410 6.86 21.93 -11.55
N ALA A 411 7.49 22.94 -10.94
CA ALA A 411 6.78 23.91 -10.12
C ALA A 411 5.70 24.66 -10.90
N ALA A 412 6.02 25.13 -12.12
CA ALA A 412 5.07 25.79 -12.99
C ALA A 412 3.88 24.87 -13.35
N GLY A 413 4.14 23.58 -13.59
CA GLY A 413 3.10 22.59 -13.85
C GLY A 413 2.17 22.36 -12.66
N PHE A 414 2.69 22.25 -11.44
CA PHE A 414 1.86 22.14 -10.23
C PHE A 414 1.13 23.43 -9.89
N VAL A 415 1.72 24.61 -10.14
CA VAL A 415 1.00 25.89 -10.02
C VAL A 415 -0.15 25.96 -11.03
N HIS A 416 0.07 25.51 -12.28
CA HIS A 416 -0.99 25.43 -13.27
C HIS A 416 -2.12 24.51 -12.80
N LEU A 417 -1.77 23.34 -12.25
CA LEU A 417 -2.74 22.40 -11.70
C LEU A 417 -3.53 23.01 -10.54
N ALA A 418 -2.86 23.66 -9.59
CA ALA A 418 -3.50 24.28 -8.44
C ALA A 418 -4.43 25.44 -8.83
N LYS A 419 -4.13 26.16 -9.92
CA LYS A 419 -5.05 27.16 -10.49
C LYS A 419 -6.30 26.52 -11.09
N ALA A 420 -6.14 25.41 -11.80
CA ALA A 420 -7.26 24.70 -12.43
C ALA A 420 -8.14 23.95 -11.40
N HIS A 421 -7.51 23.43 -10.34
CA HIS A 421 -8.15 22.68 -9.26
C HIS A 421 -7.69 23.19 -7.89
N PRO A 422 -8.21 24.35 -7.43
CA PRO A 422 -7.76 24.96 -6.19
C PRO A 422 -8.12 24.11 -4.96
N SER A 423 -7.10 23.71 -4.23
CA SER A 423 -7.20 23.06 -2.91
C SER A 423 -5.95 23.39 -2.10
N ARG A 424 -6.03 23.33 -0.77
CA ARG A 424 -4.84 23.56 0.07
C ARG A 424 -3.75 22.53 -0.23
N GLU A 425 -4.13 21.30 -0.59
CA GLU A 425 -3.26 20.20 -0.97
C GLU A 425 -2.50 20.54 -2.26
N ASN A 426 -3.21 20.94 -3.32
CA ASN A 426 -2.59 21.30 -4.59
C ASN A 426 -1.68 22.53 -4.47
N TRP A 427 -2.11 23.55 -3.74
CA TRP A 427 -1.27 24.73 -3.50
C TRP A 427 -0.06 24.42 -2.62
N SER A 428 -0.18 23.52 -1.64
CA SER A 428 0.95 23.11 -0.79
C SER A 428 1.96 22.25 -1.57
N ARG A 429 1.48 21.34 -2.43
CA ARG A 429 2.33 20.57 -3.36
C ARG A 429 3.06 21.51 -4.32
N ALA A 430 2.36 22.48 -4.92
CA ALA A 430 2.97 23.47 -5.79
C ALA A 430 4.02 24.32 -5.06
N LEU A 431 3.74 24.74 -3.82
CA LEU A 431 4.68 25.50 -2.98
C LEU A 431 5.97 24.72 -2.72
N PHE A 432 5.87 23.43 -2.40
CA PHE A 432 7.03 22.57 -2.14
C PHE A 432 8.05 22.65 -3.28
N PHE A 433 7.61 22.45 -4.53
CA PHE A 433 8.49 22.56 -5.70
C PHE A 433 8.90 24.00 -6.02
N ALA A 434 7.98 24.96 -5.90
CA ALA A 434 8.25 26.36 -6.23
C ALA A 434 9.35 26.98 -5.35
N THR A 435 9.44 26.59 -4.08
CA THR A 435 10.49 27.09 -3.17
C THR A 435 11.89 26.52 -3.49
N GLY A 436 11.97 25.46 -4.29
CA GLY A 436 13.20 24.93 -4.86
C GLY A 436 13.68 25.69 -6.10
N CYS A 437 12.83 26.53 -6.69
CA CYS A 437 13.12 27.26 -7.93
C CYS A 437 13.92 28.54 -7.66
N ALA A 438 14.68 29.00 -8.66
CA ALA A 438 15.24 30.35 -8.66
C ALA A 438 14.13 31.41 -8.81
N ASN A 439 13.11 31.10 -9.60
CA ASN A 439 11.93 31.93 -9.83
C ASN A 439 11.01 31.95 -8.59
N GLN A 440 11.18 32.97 -7.74
CA GLN A 440 10.39 33.09 -6.50
C GLN A 440 8.93 33.51 -6.74
N ASP A 441 8.55 33.98 -7.93
CA ASP A 441 7.18 34.44 -8.19
C ASP A 441 6.16 33.29 -8.17
N LEU A 442 6.60 32.08 -8.53
CA LEU A 442 5.79 30.87 -8.37
C LEU A 442 5.52 30.60 -6.88
N ALA A 443 6.53 30.70 -6.02
CA ALA A 443 6.37 30.49 -4.58
C ALA A 443 5.48 31.57 -3.95
N ARG A 444 5.67 32.84 -4.35
CA ARG A 444 4.83 33.97 -3.91
C ARG A 444 3.37 33.78 -4.32
N THR A 445 3.12 33.29 -5.55
CA THR A 445 1.78 32.92 -6.02
C THR A 445 1.15 31.87 -5.11
N CYS A 446 1.89 30.82 -4.74
CA CYS A 446 1.39 29.80 -3.82
C CYS A 446 1.08 30.39 -2.43
N PHE A 447 1.95 31.23 -1.87
CA PHE A 447 1.72 31.87 -0.58
C PHE A 447 0.47 32.76 -0.56
N ALA A 448 0.21 33.50 -1.64
CA ALA A 448 -0.97 34.34 -1.77
C ALA A 448 -2.29 33.54 -1.78
N ASN A 449 -2.25 32.31 -2.31
CA ASN A 449 -3.41 31.42 -2.37
C ASN A 449 -3.57 30.57 -1.10
N LEU A 450 -2.47 30.20 -0.43
CA LEU A 450 -2.53 29.42 0.81
C LEU A 450 -2.98 30.26 2.00
N GLN A 451 -2.51 31.52 2.13
CA GLN A 451 -2.85 32.42 3.25
C GLN A 451 -2.71 31.78 4.64
N GLY A 452 -1.77 30.85 4.83
CA GLY A 452 -1.58 30.12 6.08
C GLY A 452 -2.45 28.87 6.26
N ASN A 453 -3.25 28.49 5.26
CA ASN A 453 -4.00 27.23 5.22
C ASN A 453 -3.28 26.23 4.28
N TRP A 454 -2.33 25.46 4.83
CA TRP A 454 -1.54 24.48 4.09
C TRP A 454 -1.87 23.04 4.48
N SER A 455 -1.49 22.08 3.63
CA SER A 455 -1.54 20.64 3.92
C SER A 455 -0.25 20.19 4.61
N ALA A 456 -0.39 19.47 5.73
CA ALA A 456 0.73 18.93 6.50
C ALA A 456 1.55 17.86 5.75
N GLU A 457 0.96 17.28 4.70
CA GLU A 457 1.62 16.33 3.79
C GLU A 457 2.85 16.94 3.11
N TRP A 458 2.72 18.19 2.66
CA TRP A 458 3.77 18.91 1.91
C TRP A 458 4.50 19.95 2.75
N VAL A 459 3.80 20.54 3.74
CA VAL A 459 4.36 21.53 4.65
C VAL A 459 4.09 21.09 6.09
N SER A 460 5.05 20.37 6.66
CA SER A 460 4.91 19.67 7.94
C SER A 460 4.45 20.50 9.15
N CYS A 461 4.83 21.79 9.24
CA CYS A 461 4.47 22.64 10.38
C CYS A 461 4.59 24.14 10.07
N GLN A 462 4.10 24.99 10.98
CA GLN A 462 4.22 26.45 10.88
C GLN A 462 5.67 26.91 10.69
N ASN A 463 6.61 26.35 11.45
CA ASN A 463 8.03 26.69 11.31
C ASN A 463 8.58 26.34 9.91
N HIS A 464 8.10 25.25 9.31
CA HIS A 464 8.44 24.90 7.94
C HIS A 464 7.85 25.92 6.96
N TYR A 465 6.56 26.25 7.09
CA TYR A 465 5.90 27.26 6.27
C TYR A 465 6.60 28.63 6.32
N ASP A 466 6.94 29.10 7.52
CA ASP A 466 7.60 30.40 7.71
C ASP A 466 9.02 30.42 7.12
N ARG A 467 9.74 29.31 7.20
CA ARG A 467 11.06 29.16 6.56
C ARG A 467 10.93 29.26 5.04
N LEU A 468 9.96 28.57 4.44
CA LEU A 468 9.70 28.64 3.01
C LEU A 468 9.28 30.06 2.59
N LYS A 469 8.47 30.72 3.42
CA LYS A 469 8.03 32.11 3.19
C LYS A 469 9.21 33.06 3.19
N ARG A 470 10.09 33.00 4.20
CA ARG A 470 11.32 33.82 4.22
C ARG A 470 12.15 33.62 2.97
N LYS A 471 12.34 32.36 2.52
CA LYS A 471 13.10 32.07 1.29
C LYS A 471 12.47 32.71 0.05
N ALA A 472 11.14 32.69 -0.09
CA ALA A 472 10.45 33.27 -1.24
C ALA A 472 10.45 34.81 -1.30
N TYR A 473 10.70 35.47 -0.16
CA TYR A 473 10.74 36.93 -0.04
C TYR A 473 12.14 37.49 0.28
N GLN A 474 13.18 36.64 0.30
CA GLN A 474 14.56 37.11 0.43
C GLN A 474 14.97 37.92 -0.82
N GLY A 475 15.40 39.17 -0.63
CA GLY A 475 15.79 40.11 -1.70
C GLY A 475 14.72 41.12 -2.12
N THR A 476 13.62 41.25 -1.36
CA THR A 476 12.55 42.25 -1.58
C THR A 476 12.43 43.31 -0.46
N GLU A 477 13.42 43.39 0.43
CA GLU A 477 13.56 44.49 1.41
C GLU A 477 14.50 45.58 0.89
#